data_AF-A0A7C5K6I7-F1
#
_entry.id   AF-A0A7C5K6I7-F1
#
_cell.length_a   1.000
_cell.length_b   1.000
_cell.length_c   1.000
_cell.angle_alpha   90.00
_cell.angle_beta   90.00
_cell.angle_gamma   90.00
#
_symmetry.space_group_name_H-M   'P 1'
#
loop_
_entity.id
_entity.type
_entity.pdbx_description
1 polymer ?
#
loop_
_entity_poly.entity_id
_entity_poly.type
_entity_poly.pdbx_seq_one_letter_code
_entity_poly.pdbx_strand_id
1 'polypeptide(L)'
;MFTHLLLLVALALPGFDDFRRMDRERRQTGQLQTAASLALTRVAPELIAQTVKAHPADPLIVWGAAELTPTWPEQRAWFESALRVSGTNPVVALRFAIAAAVRGEEDIPVRAGDAANVVPWLLELQRRQRHHESLESWRPPATATRYDDGVGGAIRARIAALEAAGYSAYAARRLGFADDHRVLGLWRDLARSSLPEQGRTFVLAAARAMQDAPLLITELVGSDIERTILGQSEADTRRQAIRQLIAAMDAIVDQATETEMIDYFNDVLTFGEETALRRLQTTVQRRLAN
;
A
#
# COMPACT_ATOMS: atom_id res chain seq x y z
N MET A 1 -38.28 15.51 1.71
CA MET A 1 -38.00 14.06 1.84
C MET A 1 -37.89 13.37 0.47
N PHE A 2 -37.27 14.01 -0.55
CA PHE A 2 -37.16 13.47 -1.91
C PHE A 2 -35.88 13.95 -2.65
N THR A 3 -34.85 14.37 -1.89
CA THR A 3 -33.57 14.86 -2.44
C THR A 3 -32.39 13.95 -2.11
N HIS A 4 -32.61 12.80 -1.46
CA HIS A 4 -31.58 11.79 -1.18
C HIS A 4 -31.73 10.53 -2.06
N LEU A 5 -32.79 10.45 -2.87
CA LEU A 5 -33.06 9.32 -3.77
C LEU A 5 -32.53 9.52 -5.20
N LEU A 6 -32.02 10.72 -5.53
CA LEU A 6 -31.71 11.16 -6.89
C LEU A 6 -30.21 11.24 -7.23
N LEU A 7 -29.34 10.83 -6.30
CA LEU A 7 -27.88 10.65 -6.52
C LEU A 7 -27.43 9.18 -6.43
N LEU A 8 -28.41 8.26 -6.35
CA LEU A 8 -28.28 6.86 -6.77
C LEU A 8 -28.67 6.71 -8.26
N VAL A 9 -28.44 7.74 -9.08
CA VAL A 9 -28.19 7.50 -10.50
C VAL A 9 -26.88 6.71 -10.50
N ALA A 10 -27.03 5.39 -10.59
CA ALA A 10 -25.97 4.41 -10.53
C ALA A 10 -24.78 4.88 -11.37
N LEU A 11 -23.77 5.42 -10.71
CA LEU A 11 -22.42 5.23 -11.20
C LEU A 11 -22.31 3.72 -11.36
N ALA A 12 -22.25 3.23 -12.60
CA ALA A 12 -22.01 1.82 -12.86
C ALA A 12 -20.58 1.54 -12.36
N LEU A 13 -20.48 1.29 -11.05
CA LEU A 13 -19.22 1.02 -10.39
C LEU A 13 -18.65 -0.28 -10.95
N PRO A 14 -17.32 -0.35 -11.13
CA PRO A 14 -16.70 -1.51 -11.77
C PRO A 14 -16.95 -2.77 -10.95
N GLY A 15 -17.33 -3.86 -11.61
CA GLY A 15 -17.51 -5.17 -11.01
C GLY A 15 -16.36 -6.13 -11.29
N PHE A 16 -16.49 -7.37 -10.80
CA PHE A 16 -15.51 -8.44 -11.03
C PHE A 16 -15.22 -8.67 -12.52
N ASP A 17 -16.27 -8.78 -13.35
CA ASP A 17 -16.13 -9.04 -14.78
C ASP A 17 -15.45 -7.89 -15.54
N ASP A 18 -15.60 -6.64 -15.08
CA ASP A 18 -14.94 -5.50 -15.70
C ASP A 18 -13.42 -5.54 -15.49
N PHE A 19 -12.99 -5.79 -14.26
CA PHE A 19 -11.57 -5.96 -13.94
C PHE A 19 -10.98 -7.20 -14.61
N ARG A 20 -11.72 -8.32 -14.65
CA ARG A 20 -11.26 -9.53 -15.33
C ARG A 20 -11.10 -9.35 -16.83
N ARG A 21 -12.04 -8.63 -17.48
CA ARG A 21 -11.93 -8.25 -18.89
C ARG A 21 -10.70 -7.40 -19.14
N MET A 22 -10.46 -6.40 -18.29
CA MET A 22 -9.26 -5.55 -18.36
C MET A 22 -7.97 -6.37 -18.19
N ASP A 23 -7.90 -7.26 -17.21
CA ASP A 23 -6.70 -8.08 -16.96
C ASP A 23 -6.39 -9.01 -18.16
N ARG A 24 -7.42 -9.57 -18.81
CA ARG A 24 -7.26 -10.35 -20.06
C ARG A 24 -6.75 -9.51 -21.22
N GLU A 25 -7.34 -8.33 -21.42
CA GLU A 25 -6.92 -7.41 -22.48
C GLU A 25 -5.46 -6.99 -22.31
N ARG A 26 -5.04 -6.68 -21.08
CA ARG A 26 -3.64 -6.36 -20.74
C ARG A 26 -2.70 -7.51 -21.09
N ARG A 27 -3.06 -8.76 -20.75
CA ARG A 27 -2.25 -9.94 -21.08
C ARG A 27 -2.14 -10.17 -22.60
N GLN A 28 -3.22 -9.96 -23.34
CA GLN A 28 -3.24 -10.19 -24.79
C GLN A 28 -2.49 -9.11 -25.58
N THR A 29 -2.60 -7.85 -25.15
CA THR A 29 -2.05 -6.70 -25.88
C THR A 29 -0.68 -6.26 -25.37
N GLY A 30 -0.29 -6.66 -24.16
CA GLY A 30 0.89 -6.15 -23.46
C GLY A 30 0.76 -4.68 -23.04
N GLN A 31 -0.37 -4.02 -23.29
CA GLN A 31 -0.56 -2.61 -22.93
C GLN A 31 -0.85 -2.50 -21.43
N LEU A 32 0.08 -1.90 -20.69
CA LEU A 32 -0.04 -1.74 -19.24
C LEU A 32 -1.16 -0.78 -18.83
N GLN A 33 -1.50 0.20 -19.66
CA GLN A 33 -2.55 1.19 -19.39
C GLN A 33 -3.27 1.63 -20.68
N THR A 34 -4.55 1.31 -20.79
CA THR A 34 -5.50 1.92 -21.74
C THR A 34 -6.39 2.94 -21.03
N ALA A 35 -7.00 3.87 -21.77
CA ALA A 35 -7.95 4.83 -21.20
C ALA A 35 -9.12 4.15 -20.47
N ALA A 36 -9.61 3.02 -21.00
CA ALA A 36 -10.64 2.19 -20.36
C ALA A 36 -10.13 1.57 -19.04
N SER A 37 -8.90 1.03 -19.02
CA SER A 37 -8.31 0.47 -17.80
C SER A 37 -8.05 1.53 -16.72
N LEU A 38 -7.73 2.75 -17.13
CA LEU A 38 -7.59 3.90 -16.21
C LEU A 38 -8.96 4.31 -15.65
N ALA A 39 -10.03 4.24 -16.43
CA ALA A 39 -11.37 4.55 -15.95
C ALA A 39 -11.83 3.53 -14.88
N LEU A 40 -11.57 2.23 -15.07
CA LEU A 40 -11.94 1.18 -14.12
C LEU A 40 -11.20 1.25 -12.79
N THR A 41 -10.00 1.83 -12.80
CA THR A 41 -9.15 1.95 -11.60
C THR A 41 -9.32 3.31 -10.89
N ARG A 42 -10.14 4.22 -11.44
CA ARG A 42 -10.43 5.50 -10.80
C ARG A 42 -11.45 5.34 -9.68
N VAL A 43 -11.07 5.80 -8.50
CA VAL A 43 -11.97 5.98 -7.37
C VAL A 43 -12.70 7.31 -7.55
N ALA A 44 -14.03 7.32 -7.35
CA ALA A 44 -14.86 8.52 -7.48
C ALA A 44 -14.73 9.39 -6.22
N PRO A 45 -14.02 10.54 -6.26
CA PRO A 45 -13.76 11.33 -5.05
C PRO A 45 -15.03 11.88 -4.40
N GLU A 46 -16.05 12.20 -5.20
CA GLU A 46 -17.33 12.70 -4.72
C GLU A 46 -18.08 11.66 -3.89
N LEU A 47 -18.04 10.38 -4.29
CA LEU A 47 -18.64 9.28 -3.52
C LEU A 47 -17.92 9.09 -2.19
N ILE A 48 -16.59 9.15 -2.20
CA ILE A 48 -15.79 9.05 -0.96
C ILE A 48 -16.11 10.20 -0.02
N ALA A 49 -16.17 11.44 -0.51
CA ALA A 49 -16.52 12.60 0.30
C ALA A 49 -17.96 12.52 0.87
N GLN A 50 -18.93 12.01 0.09
CA GLN A 50 -20.29 11.76 0.57
C GLN A 50 -20.33 10.67 1.65
N THR A 51 -19.55 9.60 1.48
CA THR A 51 -19.45 8.50 2.44
C THR A 51 -18.90 8.99 3.77
N VAL A 52 -17.85 9.82 3.77
CA VAL A 52 -17.34 10.43 5.00
C VAL A 52 -18.37 11.34 5.66
N LYS A 53 -19.16 12.10 4.90
CA LYS A 53 -20.24 12.92 5.46
C LYS A 53 -21.33 12.08 6.13
N ALA A 54 -21.61 10.89 5.60
CA ALA A 54 -22.55 9.94 6.19
C ALA A 54 -21.98 9.23 7.43
N HIS A 55 -20.65 9.05 7.49
CA HIS A 55 -19.95 8.33 8.57
C HIS A 55 -18.81 9.15 9.21
N PRO A 56 -19.07 10.37 9.72
CA PRO A 56 -18.02 11.30 10.13
C PRO A 56 -17.27 10.86 11.40
N ALA A 57 -17.85 9.94 12.17
CA ALA A 57 -17.29 9.41 13.41
C ALA A 57 -16.64 8.03 13.24
N ASP A 58 -16.65 7.44 12.05
CA ASP A 58 -15.99 6.16 11.79
C ASP A 58 -14.51 6.40 11.43
N PRO A 59 -13.55 6.08 12.32
CA PRO A 59 -12.15 6.36 12.08
C PRO A 59 -11.58 5.59 10.89
N LEU A 60 -12.12 4.41 10.56
CA LEU A 60 -11.63 3.58 9.47
C LEU A 60 -12.09 4.12 8.12
N ILE A 61 -13.34 4.58 8.01
CA ILE A 61 -13.87 5.23 6.81
C ILE A 61 -13.15 6.57 6.55
N VAL A 62 -12.97 7.39 7.59
CA VAL A 62 -12.29 8.70 7.45
C VAL A 62 -10.82 8.52 7.05
N TRP A 63 -10.11 7.54 7.64
CA TRP A 63 -8.75 7.20 7.21
C TRP A 63 -8.73 6.67 5.77
N GLY A 64 -9.65 5.77 5.41
CA GLY A 64 -9.76 5.23 4.05
C GLY A 64 -9.93 6.34 3.02
N ALA A 65 -10.75 7.34 3.32
CA ALA A 65 -10.90 8.53 2.47
C ALA A 65 -9.59 9.32 2.32
N ALA A 66 -8.81 9.49 3.39
CA ALA A 66 -7.50 10.13 3.32
C ALA A 66 -6.55 9.40 2.36
N GLU A 67 -6.52 8.06 2.40
CA GLU A 67 -5.67 7.23 1.54
C GLU A 67 -6.16 7.21 0.07
N LEU A 68 -7.46 7.39 -0.18
CA LEU A 68 -8.06 7.39 -1.52
C LEU A 68 -8.07 8.77 -2.19
N THR A 69 -7.87 9.84 -1.42
CA THR A 69 -7.95 11.21 -1.94
C THR A 69 -6.66 11.58 -2.68
N PRO A 70 -6.74 11.98 -3.97
CA PRO A 70 -5.55 12.21 -4.78
C PRO A 70 -4.89 13.58 -4.53
N THR A 71 -5.68 14.59 -4.17
CA THR A 71 -5.19 15.96 -3.99
C THR A 71 -4.64 16.15 -2.57
N TRP A 72 -3.48 16.79 -2.46
CA TRP A 72 -2.82 16.91 -1.17
C TRP A 72 -3.60 17.75 -0.13
N PRO A 73 -4.14 18.94 -0.47
CA PRO A 73 -4.87 19.74 0.52
C PRO A 73 -6.06 19.00 1.14
N GLU A 74 -6.82 18.26 0.33
CA GLU A 74 -7.96 17.47 0.81
C GLU A 74 -7.49 16.22 1.56
N GLN A 75 -6.50 15.51 1.03
CA GLN A 75 -5.89 14.34 1.68
C GLN A 75 -5.37 14.69 3.08
N ARG A 76 -4.68 15.84 3.21
CA ARG A 76 -4.18 16.37 4.48
C ARG A 76 -5.32 16.61 5.48
N ALA A 77 -6.37 17.31 5.05
CA ALA A 77 -7.54 17.56 5.90
C ALA A 77 -8.22 16.26 6.36
N TRP A 78 -8.27 15.23 5.49
CA TRP A 78 -8.80 13.93 5.85
C TRP A 78 -7.92 13.18 6.84
N PHE A 79 -6.59 13.21 6.69
CA PHE A 79 -5.68 12.62 7.69
C PHE A 79 -5.78 13.32 9.05
N GLU A 80 -5.84 14.65 9.09
CA GLU A 80 -6.05 15.42 10.31
C GLU A 80 -7.39 15.05 10.98
N SER A 81 -8.44 14.89 10.19
CA SER A 81 -9.74 14.41 10.69
C SER A 81 -9.66 12.96 11.21
N ALA A 82 -9.00 12.06 10.48
CA ALA A 82 -8.81 10.66 10.88
C ALA A 82 -8.05 10.56 12.21
N LEU A 83 -7.01 11.37 12.42
CA LEU A 83 -6.27 11.41 13.69
C LEU A 83 -7.13 11.90 14.85
N ARG A 84 -7.96 12.92 14.61
CA ARG A 84 -8.88 13.47 15.61
C ARG A 84 -9.95 12.44 16.01
N VAL A 85 -10.56 11.77 15.03
CA VAL A 85 -11.63 10.78 15.27
C VAL A 85 -11.07 9.49 15.89
N SER A 86 -9.88 9.05 15.48
CA SER A 86 -9.24 7.83 15.99
C SER A 86 -8.54 7.99 17.34
N GLY A 87 -8.53 9.19 17.93
CA GLY A 87 -7.90 9.42 19.24
C GLY A 87 -6.38 9.21 19.21
N THR A 88 -5.69 9.67 18.17
CA THR A 88 -4.23 9.53 17.95
C THR A 88 -3.73 8.11 17.69
N ASN A 89 -4.38 7.40 16.74
CA ASN A 89 -3.88 6.11 16.26
C ASN A 89 -2.46 6.26 15.64
N PRO A 90 -1.44 5.55 16.16
CA PRO A 90 -0.05 5.69 15.72
C PRO A 90 0.17 5.24 14.27
N VAL A 91 -0.62 4.29 13.76
CA VAL A 91 -0.53 3.83 12.37
C VAL A 91 -1.07 4.90 11.42
N VAL A 92 -2.19 5.54 11.76
CA VAL A 92 -2.73 6.68 10.98
C VAL A 92 -1.73 7.83 10.95
N ALA A 93 -1.09 8.12 12.10
CA ALA A 93 -0.07 9.16 12.19
C ALA A 93 1.15 8.86 11.32
N LEU A 94 1.61 7.60 11.34
CA LEU A 94 2.71 7.15 10.49
C LEU A 94 2.36 7.29 9.00
N ARG A 95 1.18 6.84 8.57
CA ARG A 95 0.71 6.98 7.19
C ARG A 95 0.60 8.44 6.75
N PHE A 96 0.11 9.30 7.63
CA PHE A 96 0.05 10.73 7.35
C PHE A 96 1.44 11.33 7.13
N ALA A 97 2.39 11.02 8.01
CA ALA A 97 3.77 11.48 7.87
C ALA A 97 4.45 10.93 6.60
N ILE A 98 4.19 9.67 6.24
CA ILE A 98 4.65 9.08 4.98
C ILE A 98 4.07 9.85 3.77
N ALA A 99 2.75 10.09 3.76
CA ALA A 99 2.08 10.77 2.66
C ALA A 99 2.61 12.20 2.45
N ALA A 100 2.95 12.89 3.54
CA ALA A 100 3.58 14.20 3.55
C ALA A 100 5.03 14.14 3.04
N ALA A 101 5.85 13.24 3.57
CA ALA A 101 7.27 13.10 3.19
C ALA A 101 7.45 12.76 1.70
N VAL A 102 6.55 11.95 1.13
CA VAL A 102 6.51 11.66 -0.31
C VAL A 102 6.29 12.93 -1.17
N ARG A 103 5.66 13.96 -0.61
CA ARG A 103 5.38 15.25 -1.25
C ARG A 103 6.39 16.34 -0.87
N GLY A 104 7.38 16.02 -0.04
CA GLY A 104 8.33 17.00 0.49
C GLY A 104 7.73 17.91 1.57
N GLU A 105 6.56 17.58 2.12
CA GLU A 105 6.04 18.23 3.32
C GLU A 105 6.53 17.48 4.55
N GLU A 106 7.41 18.10 5.32
CA GLU A 106 8.20 17.41 6.35
C GLU A 106 7.90 17.94 7.76
N ASP A 107 6.91 18.83 7.88
CA ASP A 107 6.47 19.45 9.14
C ASP A 107 5.57 18.52 9.97
N ILE A 108 5.21 17.35 9.42
CA ILE A 108 4.31 16.40 10.10
C ILE A 108 5.13 15.50 11.01
N PRO A 109 4.99 15.63 12.34
CA PRO A 109 5.82 14.89 13.28
C PRO A 109 5.50 13.40 13.21
N VAL A 110 6.52 12.58 12.99
CA VAL A 110 6.40 11.14 13.18
C VAL A 110 6.38 10.87 14.68
N ARG A 111 5.19 10.66 15.26
CA ARG A 111 5.13 10.17 16.64
C ARG A 111 5.67 8.74 16.65
N ALA A 112 6.78 8.53 17.35
CA ALA A 112 7.34 7.21 17.59
C ALA A 112 6.40 6.41 18.52
N GLY A 113 5.31 5.88 17.96
CA GLY A 113 4.41 4.97 18.67
C GLY A 113 5.03 3.59 18.90
N ASP A 114 5.93 3.18 18.00
CA ASP A 114 6.69 1.93 18.08
C ASP A 114 8.18 2.23 17.84
N ALA A 115 8.98 2.18 18.91
CA ALA A 115 10.42 2.42 18.85
C ALA A 115 11.19 1.30 18.12
N ALA A 116 10.58 0.12 17.92
CA ALA A 116 11.17 -0.98 17.18
C ALA A 116 10.94 -0.88 15.66
N ASN A 117 10.03 0.00 15.23
CA ASN A 117 9.77 0.24 13.82
C ASN A 117 10.85 1.13 13.20
N VAL A 118 11.46 0.69 12.11
CA VAL A 118 12.50 1.43 11.38
C VAL A 118 11.95 2.62 10.59
N VAL A 119 10.66 2.60 10.20
CA VAL A 119 10.08 3.57 9.26
C VAL A 119 10.15 5.02 9.76
N PRO A 120 9.80 5.34 11.02
CA PRO A 120 10.00 6.68 11.57
C PRO A 120 11.43 7.22 11.44
N TRP A 121 12.42 6.35 11.65
CA TRP A 121 13.83 6.72 11.60
C TRP A 121 14.34 6.86 10.18
N LEU A 122 13.80 6.08 9.24
CA LEU A 122 14.04 6.30 7.81
C LEU A 122 13.46 7.64 7.33
N LEU A 123 12.25 8.02 7.79
CA LEU A 123 11.67 9.32 7.51
C LEU A 123 12.53 10.46 8.08
N GLU A 124 13.01 10.32 9.31
CA GLU A 124 13.92 11.30 9.92
C GLU A 124 15.22 11.43 9.12
N LEU A 125 15.84 10.31 8.74
CA LEU A 125 17.06 10.30 7.94
C LEU A 125 16.85 10.99 6.58
N GLN A 126 15.73 10.71 5.91
CA GLN A 126 15.35 11.34 4.64
C GLN A 126 15.18 12.85 4.77
N ARG A 127 14.51 13.31 5.83
CA ARG A 127 14.31 14.72 6.15
C ARG A 127 15.66 15.42 6.34
N ARG A 128 16.50 14.90 7.25
CA ARG A 128 17.82 15.46 7.55
C ARG A 128 18.69 15.56 6.29
N GLN A 129 18.67 14.52 5.45
CA GLN A 129 19.42 14.51 4.20
C GLN A 129 18.96 15.61 3.22
N ARG A 130 17.64 15.78 3.02
CA ARG A 130 17.09 16.81 2.12
C ARG A 130 17.40 18.23 2.60
N HIS A 131 17.40 18.43 3.91
CA HIS A 131 17.74 19.71 4.52
C HIS A 131 19.26 19.95 4.66
N HIS A 132 20.09 19.05 4.14
CA HIS A 132 21.56 19.11 4.27
C HIS A 132 22.02 19.24 5.73
N GLU A 133 21.26 18.68 6.66
CA GLU A 133 21.62 18.63 8.08
C GLU A 133 22.77 17.67 8.30
N SER A 134 23.61 17.93 9.31
CA SER A 134 24.68 17.01 9.67
C SER A 134 24.11 15.66 10.13
N LEU A 135 24.51 14.60 9.43
CA LEU A 135 24.16 13.22 9.74
C LEU A 135 25.16 12.55 10.71
N GLU A 136 26.26 13.22 11.07
CA GLU A 136 27.30 12.67 11.94
C GLU A 136 26.81 12.40 13.37
N SER A 137 25.81 13.16 13.82
CA SER A 137 25.19 13.04 15.15
C SER A 137 23.89 12.23 15.14
N TRP A 138 23.41 11.81 13.97
CA TRP A 138 22.16 11.06 13.86
C TRP A 138 22.35 9.63 14.38
N ARG A 139 21.52 9.25 15.35
CA ARG A 139 21.58 7.94 16.03
C ARG A 139 20.16 7.35 16.11
N PRO A 140 19.80 6.38 15.26
CA PRO A 140 18.56 5.65 15.44
C PRO A 140 18.68 4.72 16.67
N PRO A 141 17.57 4.38 17.35
CA PRO A 141 17.58 3.42 18.44
C PRO A 141 18.07 2.05 17.96
N ALA A 142 18.90 1.39 18.77
CA ALA A 142 19.35 0.03 18.50
C ALA A 142 18.20 -0.99 18.43
N THR A 143 17.05 -0.66 19.02
CA THR A 143 15.84 -1.47 19.00
C THR A 143 15.07 -1.40 17.68
N ALA A 144 15.37 -0.44 16.80
CA ALA A 144 14.68 -0.27 15.52
C ALA A 144 15.13 -1.36 14.53
N THR A 145 14.39 -2.47 14.50
CA THR A 145 14.73 -3.69 13.74
C THR A 145 13.60 -4.23 12.88
N ARG A 146 12.37 -3.74 13.06
CA ARG A 146 11.18 -4.21 12.34
C ARG A 146 10.74 -3.20 11.29
N TYR A 147 10.31 -3.68 10.13
CA TYR A 147 9.68 -2.82 9.12
C TYR A 147 8.15 -2.91 9.19
N ASP A 148 7.50 -1.75 9.33
CA ASP A 148 6.05 -1.61 9.22
C ASP A 148 5.70 -0.19 8.81
N ASP A 149 5.29 0.02 7.56
CA ASP A 149 4.88 1.32 7.05
C ASP A 149 3.37 1.57 7.19
N GLY A 150 2.67 0.71 7.93
CA GLY A 150 1.23 0.79 8.15
C GLY A 150 0.36 0.42 6.94
N VAL A 151 0.95 -0.07 5.83
CA VAL A 151 0.22 -0.33 4.58
C VAL A 151 -0.94 -1.30 4.76
N GLY A 152 -0.79 -2.33 5.61
CA GLY A 152 -1.87 -3.29 5.87
C GLY A 152 -3.11 -2.64 6.50
N GLY A 153 -2.90 -1.67 7.39
CA GLY A 153 -3.99 -0.87 7.98
C GLY A 153 -4.61 0.08 6.96
N ALA A 154 -3.78 0.73 6.14
CA ALA A 154 -4.24 1.62 5.07
C ALA A 154 -5.10 0.88 4.03
N ILE A 155 -4.71 -0.33 3.59
CA ILE A 155 -5.49 -1.17 2.68
C ILE A 155 -6.87 -1.48 3.29
N ARG A 156 -6.91 -1.90 4.56
CA ARG A 156 -8.18 -2.17 5.26
C ARG A 156 -9.07 -0.93 5.32
N ALA A 157 -8.47 0.24 5.61
CA ALA A 157 -9.20 1.51 5.65
C ALA A 157 -9.80 1.87 4.28
N ARG A 158 -9.02 1.72 3.20
CA ARG A 158 -9.51 1.95 1.83
C ARG A 158 -10.65 1.02 1.47
N ILE A 159 -10.52 -0.28 1.76
CA ILE A 159 -11.58 -1.26 1.50
C ILE A 159 -12.87 -0.84 2.22
N ALA A 160 -12.78 -0.51 3.51
CA ALA A 160 -13.95 -0.09 4.28
C ALA A 160 -14.62 1.17 3.70
N ALA A 161 -13.83 2.19 3.32
CA ALA A 161 -14.36 3.39 2.69
C ALA A 161 -15.01 3.11 1.32
N LEU A 162 -14.43 2.21 0.51
CA LEU A 162 -14.98 1.83 -0.80
C LEU A 162 -16.26 1.00 -0.66
N GLU A 163 -16.31 0.02 0.25
CA GLU A 163 -17.52 -0.76 0.52
C GLU A 163 -18.65 0.13 1.05
N ALA A 164 -18.34 1.05 1.97
CA ALA A 164 -19.31 2.04 2.46
C ALA A 164 -19.79 3.00 1.36
N ALA A 165 -18.96 3.27 0.36
CA ALA A 165 -19.31 4.06 -0.83
C ALA A 165 -20.12 3.27 -1.89
N GLY A 166 -20.39 1.99 -1.65
CA GLY A 166 -21.21 1.14 -2.52
C GLY A 166 -20.44 0.35 -3.58
N TYR A 167 -19.11 0.31 -3.54
CA TYR A 167 -18.33 -0.57 -4.40
C TYR A 167 -18.58 -2.04 -4.02
N SER A 168 -18.54 -2.95 -5.00
CA SER A 168 -18.64 -4.38 -4.72
C SER A 168 -17.46 -4.85 -3.86
N ALA A 169 -17.64 -5.95 -3.13
CA ALA A 169 -16.61 -6.53 -2.27
C ALA A 169 -15.28 -6.79 -3.03
N TYR A 170 -15.38 -7.28 -4.27
CA TYR A 170 -14.21 -7.48 -5.13
C TYR A 170 -13.58 -6.16 -5.58
N ALA A 171 -14.39 -5.20 -6.06
CA ALA A 171 -13.88 -3.91 -6.53
C ALA A 171 -13.21 -3.11 -5.41
N ALA A 172 -13.80 -3.10 -4.22
CA ALA A 172 -13.24 -2.46 -3.04
C ALA A 172 -11.87 -3.03 -2.67
N ARG A 173 -11.69 -4.37 -2.77
CA ARG A 173 -10.38 -5.01 -2.57
C ARG A 173 -9.41 -4.69 -3.68
N ARG A 174 -9.82 -4.82 -4.94
CA ARG A 174 -8.95 -4.54 -6.10
C ARG A 174 -8.40 -3.11 -6.08
N LEU A 175 -9.26 -2.14 -5.75
CA LEU A 175 -8.89 -0.73 -5.63
C LEU A 175 -8.20 -0.43 -4.29
N GLY A 176 -8.60 -1.07 -3.20
CA GLY A 176 -7.98 -0.91 -1.88
C GLY A 176 -6.54 -1.45 -1.81
N PHE A 177 -6.21 -2.42 -2.67
CA PHE A 177 -4.85 -2.89 -2.92
C PHE A 177 -4.12 -2.13 -4.03
N ALA A 178 -4.82 -1.24 -4.76
CA ALA A 178 -4.18 -0.34 -5.71
C ALA A 178 -3.49 0.77 -4.91
N ASP A 179 -2.41 0.42 -4.21
CA ASP A 179 -1.61 1.37 -3.46
C ASP A 179 -0.43 1.88 -4.26
N ASP A 180 -0.12 3.13 -3.95
CA ASP A 180 1.05 3.83 -4.37
C ASP A 180 2.16 3.56 -3.36
N HIS A 181 3.01 2.58 -3.67
CA HIS A 181 4.21 2.26 -2.90
C HIS A 181 5.28 3.37 -2.97
N ARG A 182 4.88 4.66 -3.04
CA ARG A 182 5.78 5.83 -3.17
C ARG A 182 6.81 5.89 -2.06
N VAL A 183 6.45 5.45 -0.85
CA VAL A 183 7.36 5.39 0.28
C VAL A 183 8.56 4.46 0.00
N LEU A 184 8.35 3.39 -0.77
CA LEU A 184 9.42 2.50 -1.21
C LEU A 184 10.40 3.20 -2.18
N GLY A 185 9.92 4.21 -2.92
CA GLY A 185 10.76 5.10 -3.72
C GLY A 185 11.72 5.91 -2.85
N LEU A 186 11.22 6.48 -1.74
CA LEU A 186 12.06 7.22 -0.78
C LEU A 186 13.21 6.35 -0.24
N TRP A 187 12.90 5.10 0.12
CA TRP A 187 13.92 4.17 0.63
C TRP A 187 14.97 3.80 -0.41
N ARG A 188 14.57 3.65 -1.67
CA ARG A 188 15.52 3.47 -2.79
C ARG A 188 16.41 4.68 -3.00
N ASP A 189 15.86 5.89 -2.85
CA ASP A 189 16.63 7.12 -3.01
C ASP A 189 17.65 7.31 -1.88
N LEU A 190 17.28 6.99 -0.63
CA LEU A 190 18.23 6.93 0.49
C LEU A 190 19.40 5.99 0.17
N ALA A 191 19.12 4.79 -0.34
CA ALA A 191 20.12 3.77 -0.64
C ALA A 191 21.13 4.20 -1.72
N ARG A 192 20.73 5.08 -2.64
CA ARG A 192 21.57 5.61 -3.73
C ARG A 192 22.36 6.85 -3.32
N SER A 193 22.01 7.44 -2.19
CA SER A 193 22.57 8.71 -1.77
C SER A 193 23.87 8.55 -0.99
N SER A 194 24.65 9.62 -0.90
CA SER A 194 25.84 9.67 -0.05
C SER A 194 25.41 9.78 1.42
N LEU A 195 25.50 8.67 2.15
CA LEU A 195 25.22 8.59 3.58
C LEU A 195 26.51 8.28 4.34
N PRO A 196 26.69 8.81 5.57
CA PRO A 196 27.73 8.32 6.48
C PRO A 196 27.56 6.82 6.73
N GLU A 197 28.64 6.16 7.17
CA GLU A 197 28.66 4.72 7.43
C GLU A 197 27.49 4.25 8.30
N GLN A 198 27.17 4.99 9.36
CA GLN A 198 26.02 4.67 10.21
C GLN A 198 24.67 4.74 9.49
N GLY A 199 24.44 5.78 8.67
CA GLY A 199 23.22 5.91 7.87
C GLY A 199 23.09 4.76 6.89
N ARG A 200 24.18 4.41 6.22
CA ARG A 200 24.26 3.28 5.30
C ARG A 200 23.97 1.94 6.00
N THR A 201 24.56 1.70 7.17
CA THR A 201 24.30 0.50 7.99
C THR A 201 22.84 0.41 8.42
N PHE A 202 22.23 1.54 8.82
CA PHE A 202 20.81 1.55 9.19
C PHE A 202 19.88 1.28 8.00
N VAL A 203 20.12 1.91 6.84
CA VAL A 203 19.32 1.65 5.64
C VAL A 203 19.45 0.19 5.20
N LEU A 204 20.65 -0.42 5.31
CA LEU A 204 20.83 -1.84 5.04
C LEU A 204 20.04 -2.72 6.02
N ALA A 205 20.06 -2.42 7.33
CA ALA A 205 19.29 -3.15 8.32
C ALA A 205 17.77 -3.05 8.06
N ALA A 206 17.28 -1.85 7.73
CA ALA A 206 15.89 -1.64 7.37
C ALA A 206 15.51 -2.40 6.07
N ALA A 207 16.41 -2.43 5.08
CA ALA A 207 16.20 -3.16 3.85
C ALA A 207 16.11 -4.67 4.05
N ARG A 208 16.83 -5.22 5.03
CA ARG A 208 16.67 -6.62 5.47
C ARG A 208 15.36 -6.84 6.18
N ALA A 209 14.96 -5.94 7.08
CA ALA A 209 13.66 -6.01 7.74
C ALA A 209 12.47 -5.91 6.76
N MET A 210 12.64 -5.17 5.64
CA MET A 210 11.67 -5.14 4.55
C MET A 210 11.50 -6.48 3.84
N GLN A 211 12.51 -7.35 3.86
CA GLN A 211 12.44 -8.67 3.23
C GLN A 211 11.53 -9.64 4.01
N ASP A 212 11.27 -9.37 5.29
CA ASP A 212 10.32 -10.11 6.11
C ASP A 212 8.90 -9.52 6.06
N ALA A 213 8.67 -8.49 5.24
CA ALA A 213 7.37 -7.84 5.14
C ALA A 213 6.32 -8.74 4.45
N PRO A 214 5.03 -8.62 4.82
CA PRO A 214 3.97 -9.50 4.28
C PRO A 214 3.65 -9.28 2.79
N LEU A 215 4.07 -8.15 2.20
CA LEU A 215 3.85 -7.85 0.78
C LEU A 215 5.13 -8.11 -0.02
N LEU A 216 5.03 -8.86 -1.11
CA LEU A 216 6.17 -9.27 -1.92
C LEU A 216 6.87 -8.08 -2.58
N ILE A 217 6.14 -7.01 -2.90
CA ILE A 217 6.75 -5.79 -3.45
C ILE A 217 7.70 -5.12 -2.45
N THR A 218 7.38 -5.13 -1.15
CA THR A 218 8.24 -4.59 -0.10
C THR A 218 9.49 -5.44 0.06
N GLU A 219 9.35 -6.77 -0.01
CA GLU A 219 10.49 -7.70 -0.02
C GLU A 219 11.41 -7.48 -1.23
N LEU A 220 10.84 -7.31 -2.43
CA LEU A 220 11.59 -7.01 -3.65
C LEU A 220 12.35 -5.67 -3.54
N VAL A 221 11.73 -4.64 -2.98
CA VAL A 221 12.41 -3.34 -2.78
C VAL A 221 13.52 -3.46 -1.73
N GLY A 222 13.29 -4.17 -0.62
CA GLY A 222 14.33 -4.42 0.38
C GLY A 222 15.55 -5.10 -0.23
N SER A 223 15.32 -6.12 -1.04
CA SER A 223 16.36 -6.83 -1.80
C SER A 223 17.09 -5.91 -2.79
N ASP A 224 16.39 -4.99 -3.47
CA ASP A 224 16.99 -4.01 -4.38
C ASP A 224 17.89 -3.02 -3.64
N ILE A 225 17.46 -2.56 -2.46
CA ILE A 225 18.24 -1.64 -1.61
C ILE A 225 19.50 -2.32 -1.09
N GLU A 226 19.40 -3.55 -0.58
CA GLU A 226 20.56 -4.31 -0.12
C GLU A 226 21.59 -4.47 -1.24
N ARG A 227 21.14 -4.84 -2.45
CA ARG A 227 22.00 -4.92 -3.63
C ARG A 227 22.64 -3.58 -3.99
N THR A 228 21.88 -2.49 -3.91
CA THR A 228 22.39 -1.14 -4.21
C THR A 228 23.52 -0.76 -3.26
N ILE A 229 23.39 -1.13 -1.98
CA ILE A 229 24.41 -0.86 -0.97
C ILE A 229 25.61 -1.79 -1.15
N LEU A 230 25.40 -3.11 -1.18
CA LEU A 230 26.48 -4.10 -1.12
C LEU A 230 27.11 -4.45 -2.49
N GLY A 231 26.49 -4.05 -3.60
CA GLY A 231 26.90 -4.41 -4.97
C GLY A 231 26.53 -5.83 -5.40
N GLN A 232 26.20 -6.69 -4.44
CA GLN A 232 25.70 -8.05 -4.61
C GLN A 232 24.63 -8.33 -3.54
N SER A 233 23.71 -9.24 -3.80
CA SER A 233 22.64 -9.59 -2.88
C SER A 233 22.49 -11.10 -2.81
N GLU A 234 22.58 -11.67 -1.62
CA GLU A 234 22.27 -13.10 -1.38
C GLU A 234 20.80 -13.42 -1.72
N ALA A 235 19.92 -12.41 -1.77
CA ALA A 235 18.52 -12.54 -2.15
C ALA A 235 18.25 -12.70 -3.66
N ASP A 236 19.25 -12.85 -4.53
CA ASP A 236 19.02 -12.98 -5.98
C ASP A 236 18.22 -14.26 -6.34
N THR A 237 18.47 -15.38 -5.66
CA THR A 237 17.66 -16.61 -5.82
C THR A 237 16.22 -16.41 -5.33
N ARG A 238 16.04 -15.74 -4.18
CA ARG A 238 14.72 -15.45 -3.63
C ARG A 238 13.92 -14.53 -4.55
N ARG A 239 14.55 -13.51 -5.10
CA ARG A 239 13.95 -12.60 -6.09
C ARG A 239 13.46 -13.34 -7.34
N GLN A 240 14.23 -14.31 -7.83
CA GLN A 240 13.81 -15.15 -8.95
C GLN A 240 12.57 -15.99 -8.57
N ALA A 241 12.54 -16.57 -7.38
CA ALA A 241 11.38 -17.31 -6.88
C ALA A 241 10.12 -16.43 -6.76
N ILE A 242 10.24 -15.19 -6.26
CA ILE A 242 9.13 -14.23 -6.20
C ILE A 242 8.61 -13.89 -7.59
N ARG A 243 9.50 -13.63 -8.55
CA ARG A 243 9.10 -13.36 -9.94
C ARG A 243 8.36 -14.55 -10.56
N GLN A 244 8.79 -15.77 -10.27
CA GLN A 244 8.11 -16.99 -10.71
C GLN A 244 6.73 -17.14 -10.06
N LEU A 245 6.59 -16.82 -8.77
CA LEU A 245 5.30 -16.82 -8.08
C LEU A 245 4.33 -15.79 -8.68
N ILE A 246 4.80 -14.57 -8.97
CA ILE A 246 4.01 -13.52 -9.62
C ILE A 246 3.58 -13.97 -11.02
N ALA A 247 4.49 -14.55 -11.82
CA ALA A 247 4.15 -15.05 -13.15
C ALA A 247 3.14 -16.21 -13.10
N ALA A 248 3.21 -17.07 -12.08
CA ALA A 248 2.24 -18.15 -11.88
C ALA A 248 0.84 -17.63 -11.53
N MET A 249 0.75 -16.50 -10.82
CA MET A 249 -0.51 -15.84 -10.49
C MET A 249 -1.31 -15.47 -11.75
N ASP A 250 -0.63 -15.01 -12.81
CA ASP A 250 -1.31 -14.55 -14.03
C ASP A 250 -2.16 -15.65 -14.68
N ALA A 251 -1.72 -16.91 -14.63
CA ALA A 251 -2.49 -18.04 -15.14
C ALA A 251 -3.69 -18.40 -14.24
N ILE A 252 -3.54 -18.22 -12.92
CA ILE A 252 -4.52 -18.62 -11.91
C ILE A 252 -5.67 -17.60 -11.82
N VAL A 253 -5.36 -16.31 -11.87
CA VAL A 253 -6.36 -15.22 -11.77
C VAL A 253 -7.40 -15.32 -12.87
N ASP A 254 -7.02 -15.78 -14.06
CA ASP A 254 -7.95 -15.97 -15.16
C ASP A 254 -8.98 -17.08 -14.92
N GLN A 255 -8.64 -18.04 -14.07
CA GLN A 255 -9.45 -19.21 -13.79
C GLN A 255 -10.24 -19.05 -12.49
N ALA A 256 -9.76 -18.20 -11.58
CA ALA A 256 -10.39 -17.91 -10.30
C ALA A 256 -11.79 -17.28 -10.45
N THR A 257 -12.65 -17.61 -9.50
CA THR A 257 -13.97 -17.00 -9.30
C THR A 257 -13.86 -15.71 -8.49
N GLU A 258 -14.94 -14.91 -8.46
CA GLU A 258 -14.99 -13.68 -7.65
C GLU A 258 -14.72 -13.97 -6.16
N THR A 259 -15.36 -15.00 -5.60
CA THR A 259 -15.19 -15.41 -4.20
C THR A 259 -13.74 -15.83 -3.91
N GLU A 260 -13.13 -16.67 -4.76
CA GLU A 260 -11.74 -17.09 -4.59
C GLU A 260 -10.77 -15.90 -4.60
N MET A 261 -11.04 -14.89 -5.43
CA MET A 261 -10.22 -13.67 -5.46
C MET A 261 -10.47 -12.76 -4.26
N ILE A 262 -11.70 -12.65 -3.77
CA ILE A 262 -12.02 -11.94 -2.53
C ILE A 262 -11.26 -12.57 -1.35
N ASP A 263 -11.28 -13.91 -1.28
CA ASP A 263 -10.57 -14.67 -0.25
C ASP A 263 -9.06 -14.49 -0.37
N TYR A 264 -8.51 -14.47 -1.58
CA TYR A 264 -7.11 -14.14 -1.82
C TYR A 264 -6.71 -12.80 -1.17
N PHE A 265 -7.44 -11.72 -1.45
CA PHE A 265 -7.12 -10.41 -0.86
C PHE A 265 -7.24 -10.39 0.66
N ASN A 266 -8.24 -11.08 1.23
CA ASN A 266 -8.38 -11.22 2.68
C ASN A 266 -7.20 -12.00 3.28
N ASP A 267 -6.75 -13.05 2.59
CA ASP A 267 -5.60 -13.87 2.99
C ASP A 267 -4.29 -13.08 2.90
N VAL A 268 -4.11 -12.19 1.92
CA VAL A 268 -2.91 -11.31 1.84
C VAL A 268 -2.79 -10.48 3.12
N LEU A 269 -3.89 -9.88 3.59
CA LEU A 269 -3.90 -9.06 4.80
C LEU A 269 -3.74 -9.85 6.11
N THR A 270 -3.94 -11.17 6.07
CA THR A 270 -3.98 -12.03 7.25
C THR A 270 -2.72 -12.89 7.38
N PHE A 271 -2.22 -13.41 6.27
CA PHE A 271 -1.15 -14.41 6.22
C PHE A 271 0.04 -13.99 5.34
N GLY A 272 -0.03 -12.83 4.70
CA GLY A 272 0.95 -12.38 3.72
C GLY A 272 0.69 -12.90 2.31
N GLU A 273 1.26 -12.20 1.33
CA GLU A 273 0.95 -12.37 -0.09
C GLU A 273 1.43 -13.73 -0.65
N GLU A 274 2.61 -14.21 -0.26
CA GLU A 274 3.07 -15.53 -0.70
C GLU A 274 2.12 -16.65 -0.25
N THR A 275 1.71 -16.63 1.02
CA THR A 275 0.79 -17.63 1.57
C THR A 275 -0.56 -17.57 0.86
N ALA A 276 -1.08 -16.37 0.64
CA ALA A 276 -2.33 -16.14 -0.07
C ALA A 276 -2.28 -16.68 -1.50
N LEU A 277 -1.19 -16.43 -2.23
CA LEU A 277 -0.99 -16.94 -3.59
C LEU A 277 -0.99 -18.46 -3.64
N ARG A 278 -0.25 -19.12 -2.75
CA ARG A 278 -0.18 -20.59 -2.68
C ARG A 278 -1.55 -21.21 -2.36
N ARG A 279 -2.33 -20.58 -1.49
CA ARG A 279 -3.69 -21.01 -1.17
C ARG A 279 -4.65 -20.83 -2.34
N LEU A 280 -4.61 -19.68 -3.01
CA LEU A 280 -5.40 -19.44 -4.22
C LEU A 280 -5.07 -20.49 -5.29
N GLN A 281 -3.78 -20.73 -5.56
CA GLN A 281 -3.32 -21.75 -6.51
C GLN A 281 -3.90 -23.13 -6.19
N THR A 282 -3.75 -23.57 -4.93
CA THR A 282 -4.24 -24.87 -4.48
C THR A 282 -5.76 -24.99 -4.63
N THR A 283 -6.48 -23.92 -4.29
CA THR A 283 -7.94 -23.88 -4.34
C THR A 283 -8.45 -23.98 -5.77
N VAL A 284 -7.92 -23.14 -6.67
CA VAL A 284 -8.29 -23.13 -8.08
C VAL A 284 -7.95 -24.47 -8.75
N GLN A 285 -6.76 -25.03 -8.50
CA GLN A 285 -6.36 -26.32 -9.06
C GLN A 285 -7.27 -27.47 -8.60
N ARG A 286 -7.62 -27.52 -7.31
CA ARG A 286 -8.56 -28.53 -6.80
C ARG A 286 -9.94 -28.40 -7.44
N ARG A 287 -10.43 -27.18 -7.64
CA ARG A 287 -11.72 -26.95 -8.29
C ARG A 287 -11.71 -27.40 -9.75
N LEU A 288 -10.62 -27.18 -10.49
CA LEU A 288 -10.53 -27.56 -11.90
C LEU A 288 -10.29 -29.05 -12.14
N ALA A 289 -9.80 -29.77 -11.12
CA ALA A 289 -9.63 -31.22 -11.18
C ALA A 289 -10.93 -32.01 -10.90
N ASN A 290 -11.96 -31.33 -10.38
CA ASN A 290 -13.27 -31.88 -10.05
C ASN A 290 -14.32 -31.43 -11.07
#